data_AF-A0A8B9JAA5-F1
#
_entry.id   AF-A0A8B9JAA5-F1
#
_cell.length_a   1.000
_cell.length_b   1.000
_cell.length_c   1.000
_cell.angle_alpha   90.00
_cell.angle_beta   90.00
_cell.angle_gamma   90.00
#
_symmetry.space_group_name_H-M   'P 1'
#
loop_
_entity.id
_entity.type
_entity.pdbx_description
1 polymer ?
#
loop_
_entity_poly.entity_id
_entity_poly.type
_entity_poly.pdbx_seq_one_letter_code
_entity_poly.pdbx_strand_id
1 'polypeptide(L)'
;ADLILSAQTLDLSLSYQGSSGGGSTLLGYVGIDTIIEQMRKKTMKTGFDFNIMVVGQSGLGKSTLVNTLFKSQVSRRSSGWSRDEKIPRTVEIKSVSHVIEEGGVKMKLTVIDTPGFGDQINNENCWEPISKYINEQYEKFLKEEVNIARKKRIPDTRVHCCLYFISPTGHSLRQLDIEFMKHLGRAVNIIPVIAKADTLTPEEKTEFKQRVRKELEVCGAEFYPQKEFDEDMEDKSDNDKIRETMPFAVVGSDKEYQVNGKRVLGRKTAWGIVEVENPNHCEFSLLRDFLIRSHLQDLKEVTHNIHYETYRAKRLNDNGGLHPISSSSDTQESNL
;
A
#
# COMPACT_ATOMS: atom_id res chain seq x y z
N ALA A 1 2.59 -7.98 -21.22
CA ALA A 1 3.22 -6.94 -22.09
C ALA A 1 4.43 -6.40 -21.36
N ASP A 2 5.54 -7.12 -21.48
CA ASP A 2 6.67 -7.01 -20.55
C ASP A 2 7.75 -6.04 -21.01
N LEU A 3 7.92 -4.97 -20.25
CA LEU A 3 9.16 -4.22 -20.19
C LEU A 3 9.42 -3.92 -18.72
N ILE A 4 10.14 -4.83 -18.04
CA ILE A 4 11.21 -4.57 -17.04
C ILE A 4 11.56 -5.95 -16.43
N LEU A 5 12.40 -6.74 -17.11
CA LEU A 5 13.25 -7.77 -16.50
C LEU A 5 14.20 -8.37 -17.55
N SER A 6 15.37 -7.75 -17.72
CA SER A 6 16.65 -8.44 -18.03
C SER A 6 17.78 -7.42 -18.21
N ALA A 7 18.25 -6.85 -17.10
CA ALA A 7 19.57 -6.23 -17.07
C ALA A 7 20.61 -7.32 -16.77
N GLN A 8 20.98 -8.12 -17.78
CA GLN A 8 22.23 -8.88 -17.87
C GLN A 8 22.23 -9.69 -19.17
N THR A 9 22.89 -9.18 -20.21
CA THR A 9 23.91 -9.88 -21.02
C THR A 9 24.46 -8.85 -22.00
N LEU A 10 25.72 -8.47 -21.80
CA LEU A 10 26.54 -7.77 -22.78
C LEU A 10 26.90 -8.78 -23.87
N ASP A 11 26.54 -8.52 -25.12
CA ASP A 11 27.44 -8.83 -26.24
C ASP A 11 27.19 -7.92 -27.46
N LEU A 12 28.30 -7.60 -28.12
CA LEU A 12 28.45 -6.68 -29.24
C LEU A 12 27.81 -7.20 -30.54
N SER A 13 27.09 -6.34 -31.26
CA SER A 13 27.31 -6.20 -32.71
C SER A 13 26.76 -4.86 -33.23
N LEU A 14 27.69 -3.95 -33.48
CA LEU A 14 27.49 -2.71 -34.21
C LEU A 14 27.59 -2.99 -35.71
N SER A 15 26.52 -2.75 -36.46
CA SER A 15 26.64 -2.22 -37.82
C SER A 15 25.28 -1.74 -38.32
N TYR A 16 25.07 -0.42 -38.35
CA TYR A 16 24.31 0.19 -39.45
C TYR A 16 24.79 1.63 -39.66
N GLN A 17 25.42 1.85 -40.81
CA GLN A 17 25.72 3.17 -41.36
C GLN A 17 24.42 3.83 -41.83
N GLY A 18 24.27 5.11 -41.50
CA GLY A 18 23.21 5.97 -42.03
C GLY A 18 23.51 7.41 -41.67
N SER A 19 24.17 8.11 -42.59
CA SER A 19 24.58 9.51 -42.43
C SER A 19 23.47 10.47 -42.87
N SER A 20 23.45 11.64 -42.21
CA SER A 20 23.06 12.97 -42.72
C SER A 20 21.69 13.52 -42.31
N GLY A 21 21.72 14.68 -41.64
CA GLY A 21 20.56 15.56 -41.48
C GLY A 21 20.66 16.46 -40.24
N GLY A 22 21.43 17.55 -40.32
CA GLY A 22 21.57 18.52 -39.25
C GLY A 22 20.29 19.33 -38.98
N GLY A 23 20.00 19.57 -37.70
CA GLY A 23 18.93 20.47 -37.26
C GLY A 23 18.90 20.62 -35.73
N SER A 24 19.38 21.77 -35.23
CA SER A 24 19.14 22.36 -33.90
C SER A 24 19.50 21.55 -32.64
N THR A 25 20.77 21.58 -32.26
CA THR A 25 21.24 21.31 -30.90
C THR A 25 20.97 22.52 -29.98
N LEU A 26 19.82 22.54 -29.30
CA LEU A 26 19.62 23.32 -28.08
C LEU A 26 18.73 22.62 -27.03
N LEU A 27 17.93 21.64 -27.47
CA LEU A 27 17.24 20.67 -26.62
C LEU A 27 17.63 19.30 -27.19
N GLY A 28 18.34 18.48 -26.41
CA GLY A 28 18.78 17.15 -26.86
C GLY A 28 17.63 16.30 -27.41
N TYR A 29 17.94 15.28 -28.22
CA TYR A 29 16.96 14.40 -28.87
C TYR A 29 15.82 13.97 -27.92
N VAL A 30 14.57 14.23 -28.33
CA VAL A 30 13.34 13.86 -27.61
C VAL A 30 12.52 12.97 -28.55
N GLY A 31 12.65 11.65 -28.39
CA GLY A 31 11.86 10.63 -29.11
C GLY A 31 11.06 9.73 -28.16
N ILE A 32 10.14 8.91 -28.69
CA ILE A 32 9.32 7.97 -27.90
C ILE A 32 10.20 6.94 -27.18
N ASP A 33 11.29 6.52 -27.81
CA ASP A 33 12.35 5.68 -27.26
C ASP A 33 12.99 6.27 -25.98
N THR A 34 12.93 7.60 -25.81
CA THR A 34 13.44 8.29 -24.61
C THR A 34 12.40 8.49 -23.50
N ILE A 35 11.16 8.00 -23.66
CA ILE A 35 10.07 8.25 -22.69
C ILE A 35 10.41 7.76 -21.29
N ILE A 36 11.10 6.61 -21.19
CA ILE A 36 11.55 6.04 -19.91
C ILE A 36 12.51 7.00 -19.20
N GLU A 37 13.47 7.56 -19.94
CA GLU A 37 14.45 8.51 -19.39
C GLU A 37 13.79 9.85 -19.04
N GLN A 38 12.80 10.30 -19.83
CA GLN A 38 12.01 11.50 -19.52
C GLN A 38 11.18 11.31 -18.24
N MET A 39 10.51 10.17 -18.11
CA MET A 39 9.76 9.80 -16.89
C MET A 39 10.70 9.72 -15.69
N ARG A 40 11.85 9.05 -15.84
CA ARG A 40 12.88 8.96 -14.80
C ARG A 40 13.35 10.34 -14.35
N LYS A 41 13.73 11.23 -15.27
CA LYS A 41 14.16 12.61 -14.97
C LYS A 41 13.07 13.42 -14.28
N LYS A 42 11.81 13.24 -14.69
CA LYS A 42 10.66 13.89 -14.05
C LYS A 42 10.49 13.38 -12.62
N THR A 43 10.49 12.06 -12.43
CA THR A 43 10.34 11.41 -11.11
C THR A 43 11.49 11.76 -10.16
N MET A 44 12.73 11.86 -10.65
CA MET A 44 13.86 12.34 -9.83
C MET A 44 13.66 13.78 -9.33
N LYS A 45 13.08 14.65 -10.17
CA LYS A 45 12.82 16.05 -9.81
C LYS A 45 11.62 16.22 -8.88
N THR A 46 10.53 15.48 -9.12
CA THR A 46 9.28 15.64 -8.38
C THR A 46 9.23 14.74 -7.16
N GLY A 47 9.75 13.52 -7.25
CA GLY A 47 9.42 12.46 -6.32
C GLY A 47 7.94 12.09 -6.35
N PHE A 48 7.52 11.28 -5.38
CA PHE A 48 6.12 10.88 -5.22
C PHE A 48 5.77 10.61 -3.75
N ASP A 49 4.48 10.63 -3.44
CA ASP A 49 3.94 10.39 -2.10
C ASP A 49 3.39 8.96 -2.02
N PHE A 50 3.63 8.25 -0.92
CA PHE A 50 3.06 6.93 -0.65
C PHE A 50 2.56 6.87 0.80
N ASN A 51 1.26 6.71 0.99
CA ASN A 51 0.61 6.74 2.30
C ASN A 51 0.07 5.35 2.67
N ILE A 52 0.56 4.79 3.77
CA ILE A 52 0.16 3.50 4.33
C ILE A 52 -0.59 3.76 5.64
N MET A 53 -1.70 3.09 5.86
CA MET A 53 -2.42 3.11 7.14
C MET A 53 -2.26 1.77 7.85
N VAL A 54 -2.07 1.78 9.17
CA VAL A 54 -2.06 0.55 9.99
C VAL A 54 -3.34 0.48 10.81
N VAL A 55 -4.07 -0.63 10.72
CA VAL A 55 -5.37 -0.85 11.37
C VAL A 55 -5.37 -2.20 12.06
N GLY A 56 -6.01 -2.30 13.23
CA GLY A 56 -6.10 -3.55 13.98
C GLY A 56 -6.34 -3.30 15.47
N GLN A 57 -6.56 -4.37 16.23
CA GLN A 57 -6.76 -4.27 17.68
C GLN A 57 -5.58 -3.58 18.39
N SER A 58 -5.86 -2.98 19.55
CA SER A 58 -4.81 -2.50 20.45
C SER A 58 -3.82 -3.60 20.83
N GLY A 59 -2.56 -3.24 21.02
CA GLY A 59 -1.54 -4.18 21.49
C GLY A 59 -1.02 -5.17 20.44
N LEU A 60 -1.45 -5.12 19.18
CA LEU A 60 -0.91 -5.97 18.10
C LEU A 60 0.44 -5.49 17.53
N GLY A 61 1.00 -4.38 18.05
CA GLY A 61 2.32 -3.90 17.61
C GLY A 61 2.28 -3.03 16.34
N LYS A 62 1.14 -2.41 16.01
CA LYS A 62 0.97 -1.49 14.87
C LYS A 62 2.07 -0.41 14.82
N SER A 63 2.14 0.42 15.86
CA SER A 63 3.13 1.50 15.99
C SER A 63 4.58 0.98 15.99
N THR A 64 4.81 -0.22 16.54
CA THR A 64 6.13 -0.87 16.47
C THR A 64 6.49 -1.24 15.04
N LEU A 65 5.55 -1.77 14.25
CA LEU A 65 5.78 -2.08 12.84
C LEU A 65 6.03 -0.80 12.02
N VAL A 66 5.32 0.29 12.32
CA VAL A 66 5.58 1.62 11.70
C VAL A 66 7.05 2.02 11.87
N ASN A 67 7.55 1.97 13.11
CA ASN A 67 8.95 2.27 13.40
C ASN A 67 9.91 1.31 12.72
N THR A 68 9.55 0.02 12.65
CA THR A 68 10.34 -1.02 11.97
C THR A 68 10.49 -0.70 10.48
N LEU A 69 9.39 -0.33 9.81
CA LEU A 69 9.38 0.02 8.39
C LEU A 69 10.27 1.23 8.11
N PHE A 70 10.20 2.28 8.92
CA PHE A 70 11.07 3.45 8.75
C PHE A 70 12.54 3.14 9.00
N LYS A 71 12.88 2.38 10.06
CA LYS A 71 14.28 2.03 10.37
C LYS A 71 14.90 1.08 9.34
N SER A 72 14.08 0.25 8.69
CA SER A 72 14.53 -0.62 7.60
C SER A 72 14.88 0.17 6.33
N GLN A 73 14.19 1.31 6.09
CA GLN A 73 14.31 2.09 4.86
C GLN A 73 15.29 3.26 4.94
N VAL A 74 15.36 3.93 6.09
CA VAL A 74 16.33 5.01 6.30
C VAL A 74 17.69 4.34 6.40
N SER A 75 18.55 4.56 5.40
CA SER A 75 19.96 4.16 5.42
C SER A 75 20.50 4.34 6.84
N ARG A 76 21.17 3.33 7.39
CA ARG A 76 21.70 3.26 8.78
C ARG A 76 22.69 4.37 9.16
N ARG A 77 22.75 5.46 8.39
CA ARG A 77 23.32 6.76 8.74
C ARG A 77 22.46 7.42 9.81
N SER A 78 22.75 7.06 11.05
CA SER A 78 22.66 7.92 12.24
C SER A 78 21.56 8.99 12.20
N SER A 79 20.30 8.58 12.08
CA SER A 79 19.21 9.44 12.56
C SER A 79 19.10 9.17 14.07
N GLY A 80 19.37 10.20 14.87
CA GLY A 80 19.26 10.16 16.33
C GLY A 80 17.81 10.05 16.77
N TRP A 81 17.16 8.91 16.50
CA TRP A 81 15.89 8.58 17.12
C TRP A 81 16.19 8.27 18.59
N SER A 82 15.64 9.09 19.47
CA SER A 82 15.87 8.99 20.91
C SER A 82 15.58 7.58 21.41
N ARG A 83 16.47 7.11 22.28
CA ARG A 83 16.59 5.73 22.74
C ARG A 83 15.57 5.48 23.86
N ASP A 84 14.83 4.37 23.77
CA ASP A 84 14.03 3.77 24.87
C ASP A 84 12.85 4.57 25.45
N GLU A 85 12.08 5.31 24.64
CA GLU A 85 10.71 5.68 25.07
C GLU A 85 9.74 4.52 24.78
N LYS A 86 9.01 4.08 25.81
CA LYS A 86 7.90 3.14 25.63
C LYS A 86 6.89 3.79 24.69
N ILE A 87 6.62 3.15 23.55
CA ILE A 87 5.61 3.63 22.61
C ILE A 87 4.25 3.67 23.34
N PRO A 88 3.66 4.86 23.53
CA PRO A 88 2.40 4.99 24.25
C PRO A 88 1.25 4.38 23.43
N ARG A 89 0.14 4.05 24.10
CA ARG A 89 -1.07 3.61 23.39
C ARG A 89 -1.57 4.73 22.49
N THR A 90 -1.79 4.42 21.22
CA THR A 90 -2.35 5.35 20.24
C THR A 90 -3.83 5.59 20.55
N VAL A 91 -4.18 6.84 20.87
CA VAL A 91 -5.55 7.28 21.22
C VAL A 91 -6.24 8.03 20.08
N GLU A 92 -5.47 8.56 19.13
CA GLU A 92 -5.95 9.33 17.98
C GLU A 92 -5.21 8.91 16.71
N ILE A 93 -5.80 9.16 15.54
CA ILE A 93 -5.16 8.91 14.25
C ILE A 93 -4.00 9.90 14.08
N LYS A 94 -2.79 9.39 13.87
CA LYS A 94 -1.56 10.19 13.73
C LYS A 94 -0.81 9.77 12.49
N SER A 95 -0.35 10.74 11.70
CA SER A 95 0.49 10.49 10.53
C SER A 95 1.94 10.88 10.80
N VAL A 96 2.86 10.01 10.40
CA VAL A 96 4.31 10.24 10.44
C VAL A 96 4.83 10.13 9.02
N SER A 97 5.53 11.16 8.53
CA SER A 97 6.09 11.17 7.18
C SER A 97 7.61 11.23 7.20
N HIS A 98 8.25 10.40 6.38
CA HIS A 98 9.69 10.45 6.11
C HIS A 98 9.95 10.47 4.60
N VAL A 99 10.94 11.23 4.19
CA VAL A 99 11.42 11.21 2.80
C VAL A 99 12.54 10.18 2.69
N ILE A 100 12.33 9.18 1.86
CA ILE A 100 13.29 8.13 1.53
C ILE A 100 13.84 8.44 0.14
N GLU A 101 15.13 8.21 -0.08
CA GLU A 101 15.77 8.41 -1.38
C GLU A 101 16.51 7.13 -1.79
N GLU A 102 16.12 6.54 -2.92
CA GLU A 102 16.75 5.36 -3.50
C GLU A 102 17.03 5.61 -4.99
N GLY A 103 18.26 5.37 -5.45
CA GLY A 103 18.62 5.59 -6.86
C GLY A 103 18.46 7.04 -7.37
N GLY A 104 18.47 8.04 -6.47
CA GLY A 104 18.21 9.45 -6.79
C GLY A 104 16.73 9.82 -6.91
N VAL A 105 15.82 8.88 -6.64
CA VAL A 105 14.37 9.11 -6.60
C VAL A 105 13.93 9.32 -5.16
N LYS A 106 13.23 10.44 -4.90
CA LYS A 106 12.69 10.77 -3.59
C LYS A 106 11.25 10.30 -3.46
N MET A 107 10.96 9.52 -2.42
CA MET A 107 9.62 9.12 -2.03
C MET A 107 9.29 9.69 -0.66
N LYS A 108 8.16 10.37 -0.50
CA LYS A 108 7.61 10.71 0.81
C LYS A 108 6.71 9.57 1.27
N LEU A 109 7.24 8.73 2.16
CA LEU A 109 6.48 7.67 2.82
C LEU A 109 5.77 8.26 4.04
N THR A 110 4.44 8.21 4.05
CA THR A 110 3.61 8.56 5.20
C THR A 110 3.02 7.30 5.78
N VAL A 111 3.16 7.08 7.08
CA VAL A 111 2.49 6.00 7.78
C VAL A 111 1.49 6.59 8.78
N ILE A 112 0.24 6.15 8.67
CA ILE A 112 -0.90 6.62 9.46
C ILE A 112 -1.19 5.56 10.52
N ASP A 113 -0.82 5.86 11.76
CA ASP A 113 -1.12 5.03 12.93
C ASP A 113 -2.52 5.33 13.45
N THR A 114 -3.25 4.28 13.82
CA THR A 114 -4.66 4.38 14.21
C THR A 114 -4.88 3.85 15.62
N PRO A 115 -5.88 4.40 16.36
CA PRO A 115 -6.31 3.81 17.62
C PRO A 115 -6.71 2.35 17.43
N GLY A 116 -6.42 1.50 18.42
CA GLY A 116 -6.94 0.14 18.37
C GLY A 116 -8.44 0.08 18.64
N PHE A 117 -9.12 -0.79 17.92
CA PHE A 117 -10.53 -1.16 18.18
C PHE A 117 -10.59 -2.48 18.96
N GLY A 118 -11.79 -2.90 19.38
CA GLY A 118 -12.00 -4.21 20.01
C GLY A 118 -11.72 -4.23 21.52
N ASP A 119 -11.49 -3.07 22.14
CA ASP A 119 -11.25 -2.94 23.58
C ASP A 119 -12.52 -2.52 24.37
N GLN A 120 -13.58 -2.14 23.65
CA GLN A 120 -14.85 -1.72 24.24
C GLN A 120 -15.81 -2.93 24.38
N ILE A 121 -16.81 -2.81 25.26
CA ILE A 121 -17.87 -3.83 25.37
C ILE A 121 -18.72 -3.85 24.11
N ASN A 122 -19.12 -2.67 23.62
CA ASN A 122 -19.76 -2.52 22.31
C ASN A 122 -18.73 -2.01 21.29
N ASN A 123 -18.52 -2.77 20.22
CA ASN A 123 -17.62 -2.41 19.11
C ASN A 123 -18.38 -2.20 17.79
N GLU A 124 -19.70 -2.03 17.84
CA GLU A 124 -20.50 -1.61 16.70
C GLU A 124 -19.89 -0.35 16.06
N ASN A 125 -19.81 -0.34 14.74
CA ASN A 125 -19.34 0.79 13.94
C ASN A 125 -17.91 1.28 14.28
N CYS A 126 -17.07 0.46 14.90
CA CYS A 126 -15.70 0.84 15.26
C CYS A 126 -14.80 1.15 14.04
N TRP A 127 -15.23 0.79 12.82
CA TRP A 127 -14.58 1.17 11.56
C TRP A 127 -14.88 2.60 11.10
N GLU A 128 -15.96 3.23 11.58
CA GLU A 128 -16.40 4.55 11.11
C GLU A 128 -15.31 5.65 11.20
N PRO A 129 -14.54 5.79 12.30
CA PRO A 129 -13.49 6.81 12.36
C PRO A 129 -12.42 6.62 11.28
N ILE A 130 -12.11 5.36 10.95
CA ILE A 130 -11.11 5.01 9.93
C ILE A 130 -11.66 5.27 8.53
N SER A 131 -12.88 4.80 8.25
CA SER A 131 -13.57 5.07 6.98
C SER A 131 -13.76 6.58 6.75
N LYS A 132 -14.10 7.32 7.80
CA LYS A 132 -14.21 8.79 7.75
C LYS A 132 -12.88 9.43 7.38
N TYR A 133 -11.78 9.04 8.01
CA TYR A 133 -10.46 9.58 7.68
C TYR A 133 -10.09 9.31 6.21
N ILE A 134 -10.34 8.09 5.69
CA ILE A 134 -10.06 7.73 4.29
C ILE A 134 -10.88 8.64 3.36
N ASN A 135 -12.19 8.74 3.59
CA ASN A 135 -13.10 9.59 2.81
C ASN A 135 -12.72 11.07 2.86
N GLU A 136 -12.23 11.57 4.00
CA GLU A 136 -11.72 12.94 4.11
C GLU A 136 -10.49 13.18 3.23
N GLN A 137 -9.63 12.17 3.04
CA GLN A 137 -8.48 12.33 2.14
C GLN A 137 -8.92 12.33 0.67
N TYR A 138 -9.91 11.51 0.30
CA TYR A 138 -10.52 11.57 -1.03
C TYR A 138 -11.20 12.93 -1.29
N GLU A 139 -11.95 13.44 -0.31
CA GLU A 139 -12.58 14.76 -0.42
C GLU A 139 -11.55 15.89 -0.61
N LYS A 140 -10.44 15.86 0.15
CA LYS A 140 -9.36 16.85 0.01
C LYS A 140 -8.74 16.80 -1.38
N PHE A 141 -8.50 15.60 -1.90
CA PHE A 141 -7.94 15.42 -3.24
C PHE A 141 -8.92 15.93 -4.32
N LEU A 142 -10.20 15.56 -4.22
CA LEU A 142 -11.25 16.00 -5.15
C LEU A 142 -11.37 17.52 -5.19
N LYS A 143 -11.34 18.20 -4.03
CA LYS A 143 -11.39 19.66 -3.95
C LYS A 143 -10.22 20.33 -4.68
N GLU A 144 -9.02 19.77 -4.58
CA GLU A 144 -7.85 20.29 -5.27
C GLU A 144 -7.88 19.97 -6.78
N GLU A 145 -8.46 18.83 -7.18
CA GLU A 145 -8.63 18.44 -8.58
C GLU A 145 -9.64 19.32 -9.32
N VAL A 146 -10.77 19.65 -8.67
CA VAL A 146 -11.84 20.49 -9.25
C VAL A 146 -11.49 22.00 -9.23
N ASN A 147 -10.49 22.40 -8.43
CA ASN A 147 -10.10 23.80 -8.32
C ASN A 147 -9.60 24.38 -9.65
N ILE A 148 -10.19 25.51 -10.08
CA ILE A 148 -9.84 26.21 -11.33
C ILE A 148 -8.36 26.66 -11.30
N ALA A 149 -7.87 27.10 -10.14
CA ALA A 149 -6.48 27.47 -9.94
C ALA A 149 -5.64 26.28 -9.43
N ARG A 150 -5.78 25.11 -10.08
CA ARG A 150 -5.10 23.88 -9.65
C ARG A 150 -3.59 24.08 -9.57
N LYS A 151 -3.00 23.59 -8.48
CA LYS A 151 -1.56 23.53 -8.33
C LYS A 151 -0.98 22.63 -9.43
N LYS A 152 0.20 22.98 -9.95
CA LYS A 152 0.94 22.14 -10.91
C LYS A 152 1.21 20.72 -10.36
N ARG A 153 1.26 20.59 -9.03
CA ARG A 153 1.34 19.33 -8.30
C ARG A 153 0.34 19.35 -7.14
N ILE A 154 -0.63 18.46 -7.18
CA ILE A 154 -1.56 18.22 -6.06
C ILE A 154 -0.85 17.30 -5.06
N PRO A 155 -0.71 17.70 -3.79
CA PRO A 155 -0.21 16.80 -2.75
C PRO A 155 -1.17 15.62 -2.57
N ASP A 156 -0.66 14.39 -2.71
CA ASP A 156 -1.49 13.20 -2.56
C ASP A 156 -1.46 12.69 -1.12
N THR A 157 -2.55 12.90 -0.39
CA THR A 157 -2.74 12.43 1.00
C THR A 157 -3.63 11.21 1.09
N ARG A 158 -4.10 10.65 -0.05
CA ARG A 158 -4.99 9.50 -0.07
C ARG A 158 -4.27 8.27 0.46
N VAL A 159 -5.00 7.41 1.17
CA VAL A 159 -4.44 6.16 1.70
C VAL A 159 -4.33 5.17 0.55
N HIS A 160 -3.11 4.75 0.20
CA HIS A 160 -2.91 3.82 -0.91
C HIS A 160 -3.01 2.35 -0.48
N CYS A 161 -2.75 2.08 0.80
CA CYS A 161 -2.77 0.75 1.37
C CYS A 161 -3.11 0.81 2.87
N CYS A 162 -3.92 -0.14 3.33
CA CYS A 162 -4.25 -0.39 4.72
C CYS A 162 -3.68 -1.76 5.14
N LEU A 163 -2.66 -1.76 6.01
CA LEU A 163 -2.18 -2.97 6.67
C LEU A 163 -3.15 -3.33 7.80
N TYR A 164 -3.87 -4.44 7.63
CA TYR A 164 -4.85 -4.92 8.61
C TYR A 164 -4.23 -6.00 9.49
N PHE A 165 -4.04 -5.70 10.78
CA PHE A 165 -3.38 -6.57 11.75
C PHE A 165 -4.38 -7.55 12.34
N ILE A 166 -4.13 -8.84 12.09
CA ILE A 166 -4.87 -9.97 12.61
C ILE A 166 -4.12 -10.50 13.84
N SER A 167 -4.86 -10.74 14.93
CA SER A 167 -4.30 -11.32 16.14
C SER A 167 -3.84 -12.76 15.90
N PRO A 168 -2.64 -13.18 16.37
CA PRO A 168 -2.12 -14.53 16.18
C PRO A 168 -2.75 -15.52 17.16
N THR A 169 -4.06 -15.77 17.05
CA THR A 169 -4.78 -16.65 17.98
C THR A 169 -4.55 -18.13 17.69
N GLY A 170 -4.09 -18.49 16.48
CA GLY A 170 -4.03 -19.89 16.02
C GLY A 170 -5.40 -20.52 15.74
N HIS A 171 -6.48 -19.76 15.92
CA HIS A 171 -7.86 -20.20 15.74
C HIS A 171 -8.49 -19.55 14.50
N SER A 172 -9.80 -19.31 14.51
CA SER A 172 -10.48 -18.60 13.43
C SER A 172 -10.25 -17.08 13.50
N LEU A 173 -10.50 -16.37 12.39
CA LEU A 173 -10.71 -14.94 12.42
C LEU A 173 -11.87 -14.60 13.35
N ARG A 174 -11.77 -13.46 14.01
CA ARG A 174 -12.90 -12.93 14.76
C ARG A 174 -13.89 -12.34 13.77
N GLN A 175 -15.18 -12.49 14.08
CA GLN A 175 -16.24 -11.88 13.29
C GLN A 175 -16.08 -10.36 13.17
N LEU A 176 -15.61 -9.70 14.23
CA LEU A 176 -15.29 -8.28 14.21
C LEU A 176 -14.25 -7.94 13.13
N ASP A 177 -13.23 -8.79 12.95
CA ASP A 177 -12.19 -8.54 11.95
C ASP A 177 -12.73 -8.70 10.52
N ILE A 178 -13.60 -9.69 10.30
CA ILE A 178 -14.28 -9.92 9.02
C ILE A 178 -15.16 -8.72 8.66
N GLU A 179 -15.99 -8.25 9.60
CA GLU A 179 -16.87 -7.10 9.42
C GLU A 179 -16.07 -5.84 9.06
N PHE A 180 -14.99 -5.59 9.82
CA PHE A 180 -14.12 -4.43 9.60
C PHE A 180 -13.47 -4.46 8.21
N MET A 181 -12.90 -5.61 7.81
CA MET A 181 -12.26 -5.77 6.51
C MET A 181 -13.28 -5.61 5.36
N LYS A 182 -14.51 -6.13 5.50
CA LYS A 182 -15.57 -5.92 4.50
C LYS A 182 -15.93 -4.45 4.32
N HIS A 183 -16.02 -3.70 5.41
CA HIS A 183 -16.34 -2.27 5.34
C HIS A 183 -15.20 -1.45 4.74
N LEU A 184 -13.95 -1.74 5.11
CA LEU A 184 -12.79 -1.02 4.60
C LEU A 184 -12.42 -1.41 3.16
N GLY A 185 -12.60 -2.68 2.76
CA GLY A 185 -12.11 -3.20 1.48
C GLY A 185 -12.74 -2.52 0.26
N ARG A 186 -13.94 -1.94 0.44
CA ARG A 186 -14.66 -1.15 -0.57
C ARG A 186 -14.06 0.23 -0.82
N ALA A 187 -13.18 0.71 0.06
CA ALA A 187 -12.69 2.08 0.05
C ALA A 187 -11.17 2.18 0.07
N VAL A 188 -10.44 1.09 0.33
CA VAL A 188 -8.97 1.09 0.35
C VAL A 188 -8.43 -0.31 0.10
N ASN A 189 -7.24 -0.40 -0.50
CA ASN A 189 -6.51 -1.65 -0.64
C ASN A 189 -6.13 -2.21 0.73
N ILE A 190 -6.69 -3.36 1.11
CA ILE A 190 -6.36 -4.03 2.36
C ILE A 190 -5.26 -5.07 2.13
N ILE A 191 -4.24 -5.08 2.98
CA ILE A 191 -3.25 -6.15 3.07
C ILE A 191 -3.35 -6.78 4.47
N PRO A 192 -3.82 -8.03 4.59
CA PRO A 192 -3.91 -8.70 5.87
C PRO A 192 -2.51 -9.14 6.35
N VAL A 193 -2.24 -8.89 7.63
CA VAL A 193 -0.96 -9.15 8.28
C VAL A 193 -1.21 -9.85 9.61
N ILE A 194 -0.61 -11.01 9.82
CA ILE A 194 -0.60 -11.68 11.12
C ILE A 194 0.43 -10.98 12.01
N ALA A 195 -0.07 -10.37 13.07
CA ALA A 195 0.73 -9.64 14.05
C ALA A 195 1.51 -10.58 14.96
N LYS A 196 2.66 -10.12 15.49
CA LYS A 196 3.46 -10.85 16.50
C LYS A 196 3.63 -12.33 16.15
N ALA A 197 4.03 -12.62 14.91
CA ALA A 197 4.13 -13.99 14.42
C ALA A 197 5.14 -14.86 15.20
N ASP A 198 6.00 -14.25 16.02
CA ASP A 198 6.87 -14.93 16.98
C ASP A 198 6.11 -15.67 18.10
N THR A 199 4.79 -15.49 18.23
CA THR A 199 3.95 -16.27 19.15
C THR A 199 3.45 -17.59 18.57
N LEU A 200 3.66 -17.84 17.28
CA LEU A 200 3.23 -19.06 16.60
C LEU A 200 4.46 -19.88 16.20
N THR A 201 4.36 -21.20 16.33
CA THR A 201 5.32 -22.12 15.72
C THR A 201 5.22 -22.07 14.19
N PRO A 202 6.25 -22.51 13.43
CA PRO A 202 6.20 -22.56 11.97
C PRO A 202 4.99 -23.34 11.42
N GLU A 203 4.62 -24.43 12.09
CA GLU A 203 3.47 -25.27 11.76
C GLU A 203 2.16 -24.52 12.00
N GLU A 204 1.96 -23.97 13.20
CA GLU A 204 0.77 -23.18 13.55
C GLU A 204 0.61 -21.95 12.64
N LYS A 205 1.72 -21.28 12.30
CA LYS A 205 1.73 -20.15 11.36
C LYS A 205 1.19 -20.58 10.00
N THR A 206 1.61 -21.73 9.49
CA THR A 206 1.19 -22.25 8.17
C THR A 206 -0.30 -22.59 8.20
N GLU A 207 -0.76 -23.31 9.21
CA GLU A 207 -2.17 -23.65 9.38
C GLU A 207 -3.06 -22.41 9.56
N PHE A 208 -2.60 -21.45 10.36
CA PHE A 208 -3.35 -20.22 10.61
C PHE A 208 -3.45 -19.36 9.34
N LYS A 209 -2.39 -19.24 8.54
CA LYS A 209 -2.43 -18.55 7.23
C LYS A 209 -3.48 -19.17 6.29
N GLN A 210 -3.50 -20.50 6.19
CA GLN A 210 -4.48 -21.21 5.35
C GLN A 210 -5.90 -20.98 5.83
N ARG A 211 -6.12 -21.02 7.15
CA ARG A 211 -7.44 -20.79 7.75
C ARG A 211 -7.92 -19.36 7.52
N VAL A 212 -7.06 -18.36 7.76
CA VAL A 212 -7.35 -16.95 7.50
C VAL A 212 -7.79 -16.76 6.05
N ARG A 213 -7.03 -17.29 5.08
CA ARG A 213 -7.38 -17.20 3.65
C ARG A 213 -8.76 -17.79 3.35
N LYS A 214 -9.01 -19.01 3.85
CA LYS A 214 -10.28 -19.70 3.63
C LYS A 214 -11.46 -18.92 4.22
N GLU A 215 -11.31 -18.37 5.42
CA GLU A 215 -12.38 -17.61 6.08
C GLU A 215 -12.64 -16.27 5.38
N LEU A 216 -11.60 -15.57 4.93
CA LEU A 216 -11.76 -14.34 4.14
C LEU A 216 -12.50 -14.60 2.83
N GLU A 217 -12.18 -15.70 2.14
CA GLU A 217 -12.87 -16.10 0.91
C GLU A 217 -14.33 -16.47 1.17
N VAL A 218 -14.60 -17.36 2.15
CA VAL A 218 -15.97 -17.80 2.48
C VAL A 218 -16.86 -16.63 2.92
N CYS A 219 -16.29 -15.67 3.64
CA CYS A 219 -17.04 -14.52 4.10
C CYS A 219 -17.18 -13.43 3.05
N GLY A 220 -16.42 -13.45 1.94
CA GLY A 220 -16.41 -12.37 0.95
C GLY A 220 -15.75 -11.09 1.50
N ALA A 221 -14.69 -11.24 2.30
CA ALA A 221 -13.86 -10.13 2.73
C ALA A 221 -12.66 -10.02 1.78
N GLU A 222 -12.78 -9.14 0.79
CA GLU A 222 -11.76 -8.96 -0.24
C GLU A 222 -10.55 -8.19 0.29
N PHE A 223 -9.38 -8.54 -0.25
CA PHE A 223 -8.12 -7.91 0.04
C PHE A 223 -7.30 -7.83 -1.25
N TYR A 224 -6.31 -6.95 -1.25
CA TYR A 224 -5.46 -6.69 -2.40
C TYR A 224 -4.46 -7.84 -2.65
N PRO A 225 -4.23 -8.26 -3.90
CA PRO A 225 -4.91 -7.81 -5.13
C PRO A 225 -6.29 -8.48 -5.27
N GLN A 226 -7.34 -7.70 -5.56
CA GLN A 226 -8.70 -8.23 -5.72
C GLN A 226 -8.84 -9.01 -7.04
N LYS A 227 -9.49 -10.19 -6.99
CA LYS A 227 -9.69 -11.05 -8.18
C LYS A 227 -10.48 -10.37 -9.29
N GLU A 228 -11.34 -9.42 -8.94
CA GLU A 228 -12.16 -8.65 -9.89
C GLU A 228 -11.35 -7.64 -10.73
N PHE A 229 -10.10 -7.35 -10.36
CA PHE A 229 -9.23 -6.42 -11.08
C PHE A 229 -8.14 -7.11 -11.90
N ASP A 230 -8.14 -8.45 -11.99
CA ASP A 230 -7.23 -9.17 -12.87
C ASP A 230 -7.63 -8.93 -14.34
N GLU A 231 -6.78 -8.24 -15.13
CA GLU A 231 -7.12 -7.85 -16.51
C GLU A 231 -7.00 -9.03 -17.49
N ASP A 232 -5.95 -9.85 -17.33
CA ASP A 232 -5.70 -11.02 -18.16
C ASP A 232 -5.17 -12.25 -17.36
N MET A 233 -4.86 -13.33 -18.08
CA MET A 233 -4.42 -14.59 -17.47
C MET A 233 -3.00 -14.51 -16.88
N GLU A 234 -2.17 -13.60 -17.38
CA GLU A 234 -0.81 -13.37 -16.88
C GLU A 234 -0.89 -12.62 -15.55
N ASP A 235 -1.65 -11.52 -15.52
CA ASP A 235 -1.93 -10.75 -14.31
C ASP A 235 -2.57 -11.61 -13.22
N LYS A 236 -3.55 -12.44 -13.58
CA LYS A 236 -4.18 -13.38 -12.67
C LYS A 236 -3.17 -14.34 -12.04
N SER A 237 -2.27 -14.90 -12.85
CA SER A 237 -1.24 -15.84 -12.39
C SER A 237 -0.28 -15.19 -11.39
N ASP A 238 0.14 -13.96 -11.66
CA ASP A 238 1.02 -13.21 -10.77
C ASP A 238 0.31 -12.77 -9.48
N ASN A 239 -0.93 -12.30 -9.60
CA ASN A 239 -1.77 -11.93 -8.47
C ASN A 239 -2.14 -13.14 -7.58
N ASP A 240 -2.33 -14.32 -8.15
CA ASP A 240 -2.57 -15.54 -7.38
C ASP A 240 -1.35 -15.92 -6.51
N LYS A 241 -0.12 -15.78 -7.01
CA LYS A 241 1.10 -15.99 -6.19
C LYS A 241 1.15 -15.04 -4.99
N ILE A 242 0.70 -13.80 -5.17
CA ILE A 242 0.62 -12.81 -4.09
C ILE A 242 -0.44 -13.22 -3.07
N ARG A 243 -1.64 -13.58 -3.53
CA ARG A 243 -2.75 -14.02 -2.68
C ARG A 243 -2.38 -15.25 -1.85
N GLU A 244 -1.63 -16.19 -2.42
CA GLU A 244 -1.13 -17.38 -1.72
C GLU A 244 -0.14 -17.06 -0.60
N THR A 245 0.67 -16.01 -0.81
CA THR A 245 1.65 -15.54 0.15
C THR A 245 0.98 -14.84 1.34
N MET A 246 -0.16 -14.18 1.12
CA MET A 246 -0.90 -13.49 2.17
C MET A 246 -1.72 -14.45 3.06
N PRO A 247 -1.97 -14.09 4.33
CA PRO A 247 -1.48 -12.91 5.04
C PRO A 247 0.02 -13.00 5.42
N PHE A 248 0.71 -11.85 5.48
CA PHE A 248 2.12 -11.82 5.90
C PHE A 248 2.24 -11.99 7.42
N ALA A 249 3.06 -12.93 7.86
CA ALA A 249 3.31 -13.20 9.28
C ALA A 249 4.56 -12.43 9.75
N VAL A 250 4.33 -11.30 10.44
CA VAL A 250 5.39 -10.33 10.73
C VAL A 250 5.70 -10.20 12.21
N VAL A 251 6.94 -9.80 12.47
CA VAL A 251 7.43 -9.39 13.79
C VAL A 251 7.95 -7.97 13.67
N GLY A 252 7.49 -7.07 14.54
CA GLY A 252 7.98 -5.70 14.60
C GLY A 252 9.07 -5.55 15.65
N SER A 253 10.08 -4.72 15.39
CA SER A 253 11.01 -4.25 16.40
C SER A 253 11.53 -2.84 16.11
N ASP A 254 11.59 -2.04 17.16
CA ASP A 254 12.27 -0.75 17.17
C ASP A 254 13.69 -0.84 17.78
N LYS A 255 14.14 -2.03 18.17
CA LYS A 255 15.46 -2.25 18.79
C LYS A 255 16.44 -2.91 17.83
N GLU A 256 17.67 -2.41 17.86
CA GLU A 256 18.79 -2.99 17.14
C GLU A 256 19.66 -3.83 18.08
N TYR A 257 20.12 -4.97 17.58
CA TYR A 257 21.06 -5.86 18.26
C TYR A 257 22.24 -6.18 17.34
N GLN A 258 23.35 -6.63 17.91
CA GLN A 258 24.49 -7.12 17.16
C GLN A 258 24.43 -8.65 17.09
N VAL A 259 24.30 -9.19 15.88
CA VAL A 259 24.27 -10.64 15.60
C VAL A 259 25.30 -10.91 14.51
N ASN A 260 26.23 -11.84 14.74
CA ASN A 260 27.31 -12.17 13.80
C ASN A 260 28.07 -10.93 13.28
N GLY A 261 28.37 -9.98 14.17
CA GLY A 261 29.07 -8.74 13.86
C GLY A 261 28.24 -7.69 13.10
N LYS A 262 27.02 -8.02 12.65
CA LYS A 262 26.12 -7.09 11.95
C LYS A 262 25.07 -6.51 12.90
N ARG A 263 24.77 -5.22 12.76
CA ARG A 263 23.62 -4.60 13.41
C ARG A 263 22.34 -5.01 12.68
N VAL A 264 21.38 -5.56 13.41
CA VAL A 264 20.11 -6.05 12.88
C VAL A 264 18.96 -5.56 13.73
N LEU A 265 17.82 -5.24 13.11
CA LEU A 265 16.57 -5.02 13.82
C LEU A 265 16.09 -6.37 14.35
N GLY A 266 15.81 -6.46 15.64
CA GLY A 266 15.45 -7.74 16.24
C GLY A 266 14.65 -7.60 17.52
N ARG A 267 13.88 -8.63 17.86
CA ARG A 267 13.14 -8.72 19.12
C ARG A 267 13.85 -9.71 20.03
N LYS A 268 14.37 -9.22 21.16
CA LYS A 268 15.04 -10.07 22.16
C LYS A 268 13.98 -10.77 23.02
N THR A 269 14.01 -12.09 23.05
CA THR A 269 13.20 -12.95 23.90
C THR A 269 14.08 -13.62 24.96
N ALA A 270 13.51 -14.47 25.81
CA ALA A 270 14.28 -15.28 26.75
C ALA A 270 15.15 -16.35 26.05
N TRP A 271 14.79 -16.73 24.81
CA TRP A 271 15.43 -17.82 24.06
C TRP A 271 16.40 -17.35 22.98
N GLY A 272 16.39 -16.06 22.63
CA GLY A 272 17.29 -15.54 21.60
C GLY A 272 16.85 -14.20 21.03
N ILE A 273 17.36 -13.87 19.86
CA ILE A 273 17.01 -12.65 19.12
C ILE A 273 16.30 -13.06 17.83
N VAL A 274 15.05 -12.67 17.72
CA VAL A 274 14.28 -12.81 16.48
C VAL A 274 14.67 -11.65 15.56
N GLU A 275 15.55 -11.91 14.60
CA GLU A 275 15.92 -10.94 13.56
C GLU A 275 14.73 -10.66 12.63
N VAL A 276 14.26 -9.42 12.59
CA VAL A 276 13.04 -9.04 11.88
C VAL A 276 13.20 -9.11 10.36
N GLU A 277 14.38 -8.76 9.84
CA GLU A 277 14.64 -8.80 8.39
C GLU A 277 15.09 -10.17 7.87
N ASN A 278 15.23 -11.16 8.76
CA ASN A 278 15.66 -12.50 8.39
C ASN A 278 14.44 -13.34 7.93
N PRO A 279 14.38 -13.80 6.67
CA PRO A 279 13.24 -14.56 6.15
C PRO A 279 13.04 -15.92 6.84
N ASN A 280 14.08 -16.45 7.51
CA ASN A 280 13.96 -17.67 8.30
C ASN A 280 13.24 -17.44 9.63
N HIS A 281 13.07 -16.19 10.07
CA HIS A 281 12.42 -15.84 11.34
C HIS A 281 11.00 -15.29 11.13
N CYS A 282 10.80 -14.38 10.17
CA CYS A 282 9.48 -13.85 9.86
C CYS A 282 9.40 -13.28 8.44
N GLU A 283 8.19 -12.93 8.01
CA GLU A 283 7.89 -12.48 6.64
C GLU A 283 7.92 -10.95 6.48
N PHE A 284 8.53 -10.22 7.43
CA PHE A 284 8.58 -8.75 7.37
C PHE A 284 9.34 -8.24 6.14
N SER A 285 10.44 -8.88 5.75
CA SER A 285 11.19 -8.53 4.54
C SER A 285 10.32 -8.65 3.29
N LEU A 286 9.49 -9.69 3.21
CA LEU A 286 8.53 -9.87 2.12
C LEU A 286 7.49 -8.76 2.10
N LEU A 287 6.88 -8.42 3.25
CA LEU A 287 5.93 -7.30 3.35
C LEU A 287 6.55 -5.97 2.93
N ARG A 288 7.78 -5.69 3.39
CA ARG A 288 8.50 -4.45 3.05
C ARG A 288 8.77 -4.36 1.55
N ASP A 289 9.29 -5.44 0.97
CA ASP A 289 9.66 -5.49 -0.44
C ASP A 289 8.39 -5.41 -1.32
N PHE A 290 7.30 -6.05 -0.89
CA PHE A 290 5.98 -5.93 -1.49
C PHE A 290 5.50 -4.47 -1.54
N LEU A 291 5.47 -3.78 -0.39
CA LEU A 291 4.92 -2.44 -0.26
C LEU A 291 5.74 -1.36 -0.97
N ILE A 292 7.08 -1.46 -0.93
CA ILE A 292 7.97 -0.35 -1.28
C ILE A 292 8.71 -0.59 -2.60
N ARG A 293 8.88 -1.85 -3.03
CA ARG A 293 9.67 -2.18 -4.22
C ARG A 293 8.82 -2.68 -5.38
N SER A 294 7.98 -3.70 -5.17
CA SER A 294 7.28 -4.35 -6.28
C SER A 294 5.89 -3.77 -6.56
N HIS A 295 5.04 -3.59 -5.54
CA HIS A 295 3.61 -3.29 -5.75
C HIS A 295 3.22 -1.85 -5.42
N LEU A 296 4.20 -0.99 -5.15
CA LEU A 296 3.93 0.39 -4.76
C LEU A 296 3.09 1.12 -5.81
N GLN A 297 3.46 1.01 -7.08
CA GLN A 297 2.81 1.73 -8.17
C GLN A 297 1.40 1.19 -8.41
N ASP A 298 1.25 -0.14 -8.43
CA ASP A 298 -0.05 -0.78 -8.62
C ASP A 298 -1.03 -0.42 -7.49
N LEU A 299 -0.58 -0.45 -6.23
CA LEU A 299 -1.39 0.02 -5.09
C LEU A 299 -1.89 1.46 -5.27
N LYS A 300 -1.07 2.34 -5.85
CA LYS A 300 -1.48 3.73 -6.15
C LYS A 300 -2.46 3.79 -7.31
N GLU A 301 -2.27 2.99 -8.34
CA GLU A 301 -3.14 2.92 -9.51
C GLU A 301 -4.52 2.39 -9.14
N VAL A 302 -4.62 1.28 -8.41
CA VAL A 302 -5.89 0.78 -7.87
C VAL A 302 -6.56 1.84 -6.97
N THR A 303 -5.78 2.52 -6.13
CA THR A 303 -6.32 3.62 -5.30
C THR A 303 -6.91 4.75 -6.13
N HIS A 304 -6.26 5.12 -7.23
CA HIS A 304 -6.72 6.23 -8.06
C HIS A 304 -7.88 5.82 -8.96
N ASN A 305 -7.73 4.74 -9.71
CA ASN A 305 -8.63 4.33 -10.78
C ASN A 305 -9.87 3.62 -10.27
N ILE A 306 -9.77 2.95 -9.11
CA ILE A 306 -10.89 2.22 -8.51
C ILE A 306 -11.45 2.98 -7.31
N HIS A 307 -10.70 3.04 -6.20
CA HIS A 307 -11.26 3.52 -4.94
C HIS A 307 -11.63 5.02 -4.98
N TYR A 308 -10.74 5.85 -5.50
CA TYR A 308 -10.98 7.28 -5.65
C TYR A 308 -12.05 7.59 -6.71
N GLU A 309 -12.00 6.98 -7.89
CA GLU A 309 -13.04 7.20 -8.91
C GLU A 309 -14.42 6.73 -8.45
N THR A 310 -14.51 5.61 -7.71
CA THR A 310 -15.78 5.16 -7.09
C THR A 310 -16.31 6.21 -6.11
N TYR A 311 -15.43 6.76 -5.25
CA TYR A 311 -15.79 7.84 -4.34
C TYR A 311 -16.25 9.10 -5.09
N ARG A 312 -15.51 9.50 -6.13
CA ARG A 312 -15.76 10.67 -6.95
C ARG A 312 -17.08 10.57 -7.69
N ALA A 313 -17.36 9.43 -8.34
CA ALA A 313 -18.62 9.17 -9.01
C ALA A 313 -19.81 9.30 -8.05
N LYS A 314 -19.70 8.71 -6.85
CA LYS A 314 -20.72 8.84 -5.82
C LYS A 314 -20.94 10.29 -5.40
N ARG A 315 -19.87 11.05 -5.14
CA ARG A 315 -19.96 12.46 -4.72
C ARG A 315 -20.52 13.38 -5.79
N LEU A 316 -20.21 13.15 -7.06
CA LEU A 316 -20.76 13.94 -8.16
C LEU A 316 -22.26 13.66 -8.35
N ASN A 317 -22.70 12.43 -8.17
CA ASN A 317 -24.12 12.09 -8.19
C ASN A 317 -24.87 12.73 -7.01
N ASP A 318 -24.32 12.65 -5.79
CA ASP A 318 -24.94 13.19 -4.58
C ASP A 318 -25.02 14.74 -4.60
N ASN A 319 -24.05 15.43 -5.21
CA ASN A 319 -24.02 16.89 -5.34
C ASN A 319 -24.82 17.44 -6.55
N GLY A 320 -25.68 16.62 -7.17
CA GLY A 320 -26.56 17.05 -8.26
C GLY A 320 -26.01 16.77 -9.67
N GLY A 321 -25.53 15.55 -9.91
CA GLY A 321 -25.16 15.10 -11.26
C GLY A 321 -26.32 15.29 -12.24
N LEU A 322 -26.03 15.90 -13.40
CA LEU A 322 -26.95 16.11 -14.53
C LEU A 322 -27.87 14.89 -14.72
N HIS A 323 -29.18 15.12 -14.63
CA HIS A 323 -30.18 14.11 -14.99
C HIS A 323 -29.83 13.54 -16.38
N PRO A 324 -29.86 12.21 -16.56
CA PRO A 324 -29.76 11.65 -17.89
C PRO A 324 -30.89 12.25 -18.72
N ILE A 325 -30.54 12.87 -19.85
CA ILE A 325 -31.51 13.31 -20.84
C ILE A 325 -32.25 12.04 -21.29
N SER A 326 -33.41 11.78 -20.70
CA SER A 326 -34.36 10.84 -21.25
C SER A 326 -34.76 11.39 -22.62
N SER A 327 -34.36 10.70 -23.67
CA SER A 327 -34.90 10.92 -25.02
C SER A 327 -36.40 10.63 -24.98
N SER A 328 -37.21 11.67 -24.78
CA SER A 328 -38.64 11.64 -25.06
C SER A 328 -38.80 11.55 -26.57
N SER A 329 -38.97 10.32 -27.06
CA SER A 329 -39.61 10.07 -28.34
C SER A 329 -41.09 10.43 -28.20
N ASP A 330 -41.41 11.71 -28.40
CA ASP A 330 -42.77 12.16 -28.65
C ASP A 330 -43.17 11.70 -30.06
N THR A 331 -43.78 10.52 -30.15
CA THR A 331 -44.58 10.15 -31.32
C THR A 331 -45.94 10.81 -31.14
N GLN A 332 -46.13 11.97 -31.78
CA GLN A 332 -47.44 12.59 -31.94
C GLN A 332 -48.34 11.67 -32.78
N GLU A 333 -49.38 11.12 -32.17
CA GLU A 333 -50.61 10.74 -32.87
C GLU A 333 -51.34 12.03 -33.28
N SER A 334 -51.39 12.31 -34.58
CA SER A 334 -52.30 13.29 -35.16
C SER A 334 -53.48 12.55 -35.81
N ASN A 335 -54.65 12.64 -35.17
CA ASN A 335 -55.94 12.37 -35.78
C ASN A 335 -56.23 13.37 -36.90
N LEU A 336 -56.47 12.87 -38.12
CA LEU A 336 -57.50 13.33 -39.07
C LEU A 336 -57.64 12.35 -40.24
#